data_AF-A0A954T6U9-F1
#
_entry.id   AF-A0A954T6U9-F1
#
_cell.length_a   1.000
_cell.length_b   1.000
_cell.length_c   1.000
_cell.angle_alpha   90.00
_cell.angle_beta   90.00
_cell.angle_gamma   90.00
#
_symmetry.space_group_name_H-M   'P 1'
#
loop_
_entity.id
_entity.type
_entity.pdbx_description
1 polymer ?
#
loop_
_entity_poly.entity_id
_entity_poly.type
_entity_poly.pdbx_seq_one_letter_code
_entity_poly.pdbx_strand_id
1 'polypeptide(L)'
;MCRWLAYSGPPVLMSTLLTRPDHSLIDQSRHARENIVTTNGDGFGVGWYGNAEKPGCYHETHPAWNDLNLKHLAAHISSRLFLAHVRAATGTPVQQSNCHPFAFEDWLFQHNGMVPEFSKIKRRLLFNVAPDLFPHIRGSTDSEALFFLALTFGLK
;
A
#
# COMPACT_ATOMS: atom_id res chain seq x y z
N MET A 1 2.98 -7.90 11.38
CA MET A 1 2.57 -6.54 10.97
C MET A 1 3.29 -6.22 9.67
N CYS A 2 2.69 -5.50 8.73
CA CYS A 2 3.34 -5.14 7.46
C CYS A 2 4.51 -4.16 7.64
N ARG A 3 5.26 -3.80 6.60
CA ARG A 3 6.19 -2.63 6.59
C ARG A 3 5.83 -1.65 5.46
N TRP A 4 6.10 -0.38 5.66
CA TRP A 4 5.78 0.66 4.69
C TRP A 4 6.79 1.81 4.70
N LEU A 5 6.80 2.55 3.60
CA LEU A 5 7.63 3.73 3.40
C LEU A 5 6.80 4.81 2.69
N ALA A 6 7.06 6.06 3.02
CA ALA A 6 6.62 7.21 2.26
C ALA A 6 7.82 8.13 2.03
N TYR A 7 7.86 8.74 0.87
CA TYR A 7 8.83 9.76 0.52
C TYR A 7 8.12 11.03 0.08
N SER A 8 8.59 12.19 0.53
CA SER A 8 8.18 13.50 0.04
C SER A 8 9.40 14.40 -0.02
N GLY A 9 9.72 14.96 -1.19
CA GLY A 9 10.89 15.78 -1.38
C GLY A 9 11.25 16.06 -2.84
N PRO A 10 12.51 16.44 -3.13
CA PRO A 10 13.02 16.53 -4.50
C PRO A 10 12.83 15.22 -5.28
N PRO A 11 12.72 15.24 -6.61
CA PRO A 11 12.57 14.01 -7.36
C PRO A 11 13.76 13.08 -7.14
N VAL A 12 13.51 11.85 -6.71
CA VAL A 12 14.50 10.79 -6.61
C VAL A 12 14.00 9.54 -7.32
N LEU A 13 14.93 8.73 -7.85
CA LEU A 13 14.62 7.39 -8.29
C LEU A 13 14.08 6.58 -7.11
N MET A 14 12.96 5.88 -7.27
CA MET A 14 12.37 5.10 -6.17
C MET A 14 13.35 4.07 -5.60
N SER A 15 14.23 3.50 -6.43
CA SER A 15 15.30 2.58 -6.03
C SER A 15 16.22 3.13 -4.93
N THR A 16 16.36 4.46 -4.83
CA THR A 16 17.12 5.13 -3.76
C THR A 16 16.64 4.76 -2.37
N LEU A 17 15.34 4.46 -2.21
CA LEU A 17 14.75 4.08 -0.92
C LEU A 17 14.22 2.64 -0.93
N LEU A 18 13.74 2.14 -2.07
CA LEU A 18 13.12 0.83 -2.14
C LEU A 18 14.12 -0.32 -2.19
N THR A 19 15.27 -0.17 -2.85
CA THR A 19 16.17 -1.31 -3.13
C THR A 19 17.63 -1.09 -2.76
N ARG A 20 18.15 0.14 -2.86
CA ARG A 20 19.58 0.44 -2.65
C ARG A 20 20.05 0.43 -1.19
N PRO A 21 19.27 0.92 -0.20
CA PRO A 21 19.75 0.91 1.19
C PRO A 21 19.98 -0.50 1.73
N ASP A 22 20.97 -0.69 2.59
CA ASP A 22 21.28 -1.99 3.21
C ASP A 22 20.08 -2.54 4.02
N HIS A 23 19.23 -1.66 4.54
CA HIS A 23 17.98 -1.97 5.23
C HIS A 23 16.77 -1.42 4.48
N SER A 24 16.80 -1.54 3.15
CA SER A 24 15.72 -1.09 2.26
C SER A 24 14.38 -1.76 2.60
N LEU A 25 13.28 -1.20 2.09
CA LEU A 25 11.95 -1.82 2.27
C LEU A 25 11.93 -3.27 1.74
N ILE A 26 12.68 -3.54 0.67
CA ILE A 26 12.81 -4.90 0.11
C ILE A 26 13.63 -5.81 1.02
N ASP A 27 14.71 -5.34 1.64
CA ASP A 27 15.41 -6.14 2.66
C ASP A 27 14.48 -6.43 3.86
N GLN A 28 13.76 -5.41 4.34
CA GLN A 28 12.79 -5.56 5.43
C GLN A 28 11.63 -6.50 5.09
N SER A 29 11.31 -6.70 3.82
CA SER A 29 10.31 -7.70 3.43
C SER A 29 10.77 -9.14 3.71
N ARG A 30 12.08 -9.39 3.80
CA ARG A 30 12.66 -10.71 4.10
C ARG A 30 13.29 -10.81 5.51
N HIS A 31 13.83 -9.70 6.02
CA HIS A 31 14.63 -9.66 7.25
C HIS A 31 14.17 -8.54 8.19
N ALA A 32 12.86 -8.42 8.45
CA ALA A 32 12.35 -7.41 9.39
C ALA A 32 12.90 -7.66 10.81
N ARG A 33 13.65 -6.70 11.35
CA ARG A 33 14.27 -6.78 12.69
C ARG A 33 13.35 -6.33 13.82
N GLU A 34 12.47 -5.37 13.53
CA GLU A 34 11.53 -4.76 14.49
C GLU A 34 10.08 -5.09 14.11
N ASN A 35 9.73 -6.38 14.11
CA ASN A 35 8.39 -6.83 13.69
C ASN A 35 8.00 -8.14 14.38
N ILE A 36 6.69 -8.37 14.50
CA ILE A 36 6.11 -9.62 15.02
C ILE A 36 6.42 -10.81 14.11
N VAL A 37 6.59 -10.55 12.81
CA VAL A 37 6.94 -11.57 11.80
C VAL A 37 8.14 -11.07 11.00
N THR A 38 9.16 -11.92 10.84
CA THR A 38 10.41 -11.60 10.15
C THR A 38 10.21 -11.35 8.64
N THR A 39 9.22 -12.02 8.04
CA THR A 39 8.99 -12.01 6.59
C THR A 39 7.61 -11.44 6.25
N ASN A 40 7.57 -10.55 5.25
CA ASN A 40 6.38 -9.94 4.65
C ASN A 40 6.31 -10.38 3.17
N GLY A 41 5.78 -11.57 2.92
CA GLY A 41 5.75 -12.21 1.60
C GLY A 41 4.39 -12.21 0.91
N ASP A 42 3.35 -11.63 1.52
CA ASP A 42 1.96 -11.78 1.08
C ASP A 42 1.51 -10.67 0.11
N GLY A 43 2.48 -10.18 -0.66
CA GLY A 43 2.33 -9.12 -1.65
C GLY A 43 2.99 -7.80 -1.28
N PHE A 44 2.99 -6.88 -2.23
CA PHE A 44 3.50 -5.53 -2.07
C PHE A 44 2.77 -4.57 -3.00
N GLY A 45 3.00 -3.28 -2.80
CA GLY A 45 2.67 -2.28 -3.79
C GLY A 45 3.50 -1.01 -3.65
N VAL A 46 3.55 -0.27 -4.73
CA VAL A 46 4.13 1.06 -4.81
C VAL A 46 3.18 1.97 -5.59
N GLY A 47 2.92 3.15 -5.03
CA GLY A 47 2.18 4.22 -5.67
C GLY A 47 3.04 5.47 -5.74
N TRP A 48 3.05 6.16 -6.88
CA TRP A 48 3.91 7.32 -7.08
C TRP A 48 3.19 8.42 -7.87
N TYR A 49 3.53 9.67 -7.58
CA TYR A 49 3.10 10.82 -8.35
C TYR A 49 4.12 11.11 -9.45
N GLY A 50 3.65 11.08 -10.70
CA GLY A 50 4.46 11.35 -11.89
C GLY A 50 3.99 12.62 -12.60
N ASN A 51 3.95 12.59 -13.93
CA ASN A 51 3.48 13.70 -14.75
C ASN A 51 1.97 13.67 -15.03
N ALA A 52 1.29 12.56 -14.70
CA ALA A 52 -0.15 12.44 -14.83
C ALA A 52 -0.85 13.00 -13.58
N GLU A 53 -2.12 13.40 -13.73
CA GLU A 53 -2.95 13.89 -12.60
C GLU A 53 -3.15 12.82 -11.53
N LYS A 54 -3.38 11.57 -11.95
CA LYS A 54 -3.55 10.43 -11.04
C LYS A 54 -2.21 9.73 -10.78
N PRO A 55 -1.99 9.23 -9.56
CA PRO A 55 -0.78 8.49 -9.25
C PRO A 55 -0.72 7.17 -10.03
N GLY A 56 0.49 6.79 -10.45
CA GLY A 56 0.75 5.44 -10.94
C GLY A 56 0.76 4.47 -9.77
N CYS A 57 0.26 3.25 -9.97
CA CYS A 57 0.28 2.18 -8.98
C CYS A 57 0.78 0.88 -9.60
N TYR A 58 1.55 0.12 -8.83
CA TYR A 58 1.94 -1.24 -9.15
C TYR A 58 1.79 -2.10 -7.91
N HIS A 59 1.04 -3.19 -8.02
CA HIS A 59 0.76 -4.14 -6.96
C HIS A 59 1.04 -5.54 -7.42
N GLU A 60 1.55 -6.37 -6.52
CA GLU A 60 1.67 -7.80 -6.74
C GLU A 60 1.40 -8.62 -5.49
N THR A 61 0.99 -9.87 -5.67
CA THR A 61 0.75 -10.82 -4.58
C THR A 61 1.98 -11.65 -4.23
N HIS A 62 2.97 -11.68 -5.11
CA HIS A 62 4.24 -12.37 -4.89
C HIS A 62 5.17 -11.53 -4.01
N PRO A 63 6.17 -12.16 -3.37
CA PRO A 63 7.08 -11.43 -2.51
C PRO A 63 7.96 -10.41 -3.23
N ALA A 64 8.11 -9.23 -2.64
CA ALA A 64 8.79 -8.09 -3.26
C ALA A 64 10.29 -8.35 -3.58
N TRP A 65 10.98 -9.16 -2.76
CA TRP A 65 12.42 -9.44 -2.94
C TRP A 65 12.75 -10.17 -4.25
N ASN A 66 11.79 -10.90 -4.81
CA ASN A 66 11.96 -11.68 -6.03
C ASN A 66 11.27 -11.06 -7.26
N ASP A 67 10.76 -9.84 -7.15
CA ASP A 67 10.06 -9.19 -8.25
C ASP A 67 11.02 -8.35 -9.12
N LEU A 68 11.22 -8.78 -10.37
CA LEU A 68 12.08 -8.07 -11.32
C LEU A 68 11.42 -6.82 -11.89
N ASN A 69 10.09 -6.81 -12.04
CA ASN A 69 9.36 -5.66 -12.55
C ASN A 69 9.46 -4.51 -11.57
N LEU A 70 9.28 -4.76 -10.27
CA LEU A 70 9.49 -3.79 -9.21
C LEU A 70 10.90 -3.20 -9.24
N LYS A 71 11.92 -4.05 -9.40
CA LYS A 71 13.32 -3.58 -9.51
C LYS A 71 13.52 -2.67 -10.72
N HIS A 72 12.98 -3.05 -11.88
CA HIS A 72 13.07 -2.24 -13.09
C HIS A 72 12.31 -0.92 -12.95
N LEU A 73 11.06 -0.95 -12.46
CA LEU A 73 10.26 0.23 -12.20
C LEU A 73 10.97 1.17 -11.22
N ALA A 74 11.49 0.64 -10.11
CA ALA A 74 12.19 1.44 -9.10
C ALA A 74 13.49 2.06 -9.63
N ALA A 75 14.17 1.40 -10.58
CA ALA A 75 15.39 1.91 -11.19
C ALA A 75 15.16 3.04 -12.20
N HIS A 76 13.96 3.16 -12.77
CA HIS A 76 13.67 4.11 -13.85
C HIS A 76 12.67 5.21 -13.47
N ILE A 77 11.80 4.97 -12.51
CA ILE A 77 10.78 5.95 -12.10
C ILE A 77 11.38 6.88 -11.05
N SER A 78 11.39 8.18 -11.38
CA SER A 78 11.71 9.27 -10.48
C SER A 78 10.42 9.95 -10.00
N SER A 79 10.29 10.19 -8.69
CA SER A 79 9.12 10.85 -8.13
C SER A 79 9.48 11.74 -6.94
N ARG A 80 8.71 12.82 -6.77
CA ARG A 80 8.76 13.72 -5.60
C ARG A 80 7.98 13.16 -4.41
N LEU A 81 6.99 12.30 -4.67
CA LEU A 81 6.09 11.75 -3.67
C LEU A 81 5.71 10.32 -4.05
N PHE A 82 6.06 9.35 -3.21
CA PHE A 82 5.65 7.97 -3.42
C PHE A 82 5.47 7.22 -2.10
N LEU A 83 4.56 6.25 -2.12
CA LEU A 83 4.27 5.34 -1.03
C LEU A 83 4.61 3.93 -1.47
N ALA A 84 5.18 3.12 -0.58
CA ALA A 84 5.44 1.72 -0.83
C ALA A 84 5.15 0.88 0.40
N HIS A 85 4.63 -0.32 0.20
CA HIS A 85 4.15 -1.16 1.27
C HIS A 85 4.38 -2.64 0.95
N VAL A 86 4.91 -3.39 1.92
CA VAL A 86 5.09 -4.85 1.85
C VAL A 86 4.21 -5.53 2.87
N ARG A 87 3.44 -6.50 2.43
CA ARG A 87 2.31 -7.06 3.17
C ARG A 87 2.69 -8.34 3.91
N ALA A 88 2.25 -8.41 5.16
CA ALA A 88 2.09 -9.65 5.93
C ALA A 88 0.59 -9.79 6.21
N ALA A 89 -0.09 -10.61 5.41
CA ALA A 89 -1.54 -10.69 5.40
C ALA A 89 -2.05 -11.30 6.71
N THR A 90 -2.99 -10.60 7.34
CA THR A 90 -3.70 -11.09 8.54
C THR A 90 -5.19 -11.13 8.25
N GLY A 91 -5.76 -12.33 8.18
CA GLY A 91 -7.21 -12.55 8.12
C GLY A 91 -7.92 -12.18 6.81
N THR A 92 -7.20 -11.77 5.77
CA THR A 92 -7.78 -11.44 4.45
C THR A 92 -7.01 -12.13 3.32
N PRO A 93 -7.67 -12.50 2.21
CA PRO A 93 -7.02 -13.20 1.10
C PRO A 93 -5.78 -12.47 0.56
N VAL A 94 -4.84 -13.24 0.01
CA VAL A 94 -3.71 -12.73 -0.77
C VAL A 94 -4.21 -12.41 -2.18
N GLN A 95 -4.51 -11.14 -2.42
CA GLN A 95 -5.00 -10.62 -3.69
C GLN A 95 -4.50 -9.20 -3.91
N GLN A 96 -4.33 -8.80 -5.18
CA GLN A 96 -3.80 -7.47 -5.53
C GLN A 96 -4.68 -6.34 -4.96
N SER A 97 -6.01 -6.49 -4.99
CA SER A 97 -6.94 -5.51 -4.42
C SER A 97 -6.87 -5.36 -2.90
N ASN A 98 -6.14 -6.23 -2.20
CA ASN A 98 -5.87 -6.12 -0.77
C ASN A 98 -4.46 -5.57 -0.47
N CYS A 99 -3.69 -5.20 -1.50
CA CYS A 99 -2.33 -4.68 -1.36
C CYS A 99 -2.36 -3.16 -1.35
N HIS A 100 -1.72 -2.57 -0.33
CA HIS A 100 -1.47 -1.13 -0.27
C HIS A 100 -0.40 -0.70 -1.29
N PRO A 101 -0.34 0.59 -1.67
CA PRO A 101 -1.28 1.65 -1.31
C PRO A 101 -2.61 1.53 -2.08
N PHE A 102 -3.71 1.94 -1.46
CA PHE A 102 -4.98 2.14 -2.15
C PHE A 102 -4.96 3.49 -2.87
N ALA A 103 -5.62 3.55 -4.03
CA ALA A 103 -5.67 4.75 -4.85
C ALA A 103 -7.12 5.08 -5.23
N PHE A 104 -7.47 6.36 -5.13
CA PHE A 104 -8.72 6.90 -5.65
C PHE A 104 -8.47 8.34 -6.09
N GLU A 105 -8.78 8.65 -7.35
CA GLU A 105 -8.45 9.94 -7.98
C GLU A 105 -6.96 10.30 -7.81
N ASP A 106 -6.64 11.39 -7.12
CA ASP A 106 -5.29 11.86 -6.82
C ASP A 106 -4.80 11.43 -5.43
N TRP A 107 -5.55 10.62 -4.69
CA TRP A 107 -5.19 10.16 -3.36
C TRP A 107 -4.50 8.80 -3.39
N LEU A 108 -3.40 8.69 -2.64
CA LEU A 108 -2.81 7.42 -2.20
C LEU A 108 -2.96 7.26 -0.69
N PHE A 109 -3.35 6.06 -0.25
CA PHE A 109 -3.54 5.73 1.16
C PHE A 109 -2.91 4.40 1.54
N GLN A 110 -2.23 4.37 2.68
CA GLN A 110 -1.70 3.14 3.26
C GLN A 110 -1.92 3.09 4.77
N HIS A 111 -2.14 1.88 5.29
CA HIS A 111 -2.46 1.66 6.70
C HIS A 111 -1.68 0.44 7.20
N ASN A 112 -1.01 0.59 8.34
CA ASN A 112 -0.25 -0.46 8.99
C ASN A 112 -0.85 -0.79 10.35
N GLY A 113 -1.63 -1.85 10.40
CA GLY A 113 -2.36 -2.24 11.60
C GLY A 113 -3.54 -3.10 11.26
N MET A 114 -4.43 -3.24 12.23
CA MET A 114 -5.70 -3.93 12.06
C MET A 114 -6.77 -3.18 12.84
N VAL A 115 -7.99 -3.21 12.32
CA VAL A 115 -9.18 -2.82 13.05
C VAL A 115 -9.67 -4.04 13.84
N PRO A 116 -9.64 -4.02 15.18
CA PRO A 116 -10.11 -5.14 15.98
C PRO A 116 -11.55 -5.51 15.65
N GLU A 117 -11.83 -6.81 15.58
CA GLU A 117 -13.17 -7.35 15.34
C GLU A 117 -13.88 -6.77 14.08
N PHE A 118 -13.09 -6.45 13.05
CA PHE A 118 -13.59 -5.82 11.82
C PHE A 118 -14.83 -6.53 11.24
N SER A 119 -14.87 -7.86 11.23
CA SER A 119 -16.02 -8.63 10.71
C SER A 119 -17.35 -8.27 11.38
N LYS A 120 -17.34 -7.91 12.67
CA LYS A 120 -18.55 -7.52 13.43
C LYS A 120 -19.03 -6.12 13.08
N ILE A 121 -18.11 -5.20 12.74
CA ILE A 121 -18.43 -3.80 12.47
C ILE A 121 -18.40 -3.43 10.98
N LYS A 122 -17.88 -4.32 10.12
CA LYS A 122 -17.68 -4.11 8.67
C LYS A 122 -18.93 -3.62 7.98
N ARG A 123 -20.08 -4.25 8.24
CA ARG A 123 -21.36 -3.83 7.66
C ARG A 123 -21.63 -2.36 8.01
N ARG A 124 -21.62 -2.00 9.29
CA ARG A 124 -21.90 -0.63 9.74
C ARG A 124 -20.94 0.38 9.12
N LEU A 125 -19.65 0.04 9.06
CA LEU A 125 -18.63 0.88 8.45
C LEU A 125 -18.91 1.09 6.95
N LEU A 126 -19.13 0.01 6.19
CA LEU A 126 -19.39 0.11 4.76
C LEU A 126 -20.71 0.85 4.44
N PHE A 127 -21.72 0.77 5.30
CA PHE A 127 -22.96 1.56 5.17
C PHE A 127 -22.74 3.07 5.36
N ASN A 128 -21.68 3.48 6.05
CA ASN A 128 -21.34 4.89 6.25
C ASN A 128 -20.48 5.46 5.11
N VAL A 129 -19.98 4.63 4.20
CA VAL A 129 -19.25 5.12 3.01
C VAL A 129 -20.24 5.83 2.09
N ALA A 130 -19.84 6.99 1.55
CA ALA A 130 -20.67 7.75 0.63
C ALA A 130 -21.13 6.88 -0.55
N PRO A 131 -22.40 6.97 -0.99
CA PRO A 131 -22.95 6.11 -2.05
C PRO A 131 -22.12 6.11 -3.33
N ASP A 132 -21.58 7.27 -3.74
CA ASP A 132 -20.79 7.40 -4.97
C ASP A 132 -19.38 6.79 -4.84
N LEU A 133 -18.88 6.65 -3.60
CA LEU A 133 -17.57 6.06 -3.33
C LEU A 133 -17.64 4.54 -3.15
N PHE A 134 -18.76 4.01 -2.68
CA PHE A 134 -18.94 2.59 -2.38
C PHE A 134 -18.58 1.62 -3.54
N PRO A 135 -18.96 1.89 -4.81
CA PRO A 135 -18.64 1.00 -5.94
C PRO A 135 -17.13 0.88 -6.24
N HIS A 136 -16.31 1.77 -5.67
CA HIS A 136 -14.86 1.79 -5.88
C HIS A 136 -14.10 0.92 -4.88
N ILE A 137 -14.75 0.37 -3.85
CA ILE A 137 -14.16 -0.62 -2.95
C ILE A 137 -14.03 -1.95 -3.71
N ARG A 138 -12.81 -2.47 -3.88
CA ARG A 138 -12.51 -3.67 -4.67
C ARG A 138 -11.99 -4.84 -3.84
N GLY A 139 -11.29 -4.54 -2.75
CA GLY A 139 -10.77 -5.51 -1.81
C GLY A 139 -11.76 -5.84 -0.70
N SER A 140 -11.22 -6.50 0.33
CA SER A 140 -11.99 -6.98 1.49
C SER A 140 -11.40 -6.54 2.82
N THR A 141 -10.31 -5.76 2.79
CA THR A 141 -9.56 -5.33 3.97
C THR A 141 -10.29 -4.26 4.77
N ASP A 142 -9.98 -4.21 6.06
CA ASP A 142 -10.31 -3.07 6.92
C ASP A 142 -9.67 -1.77 6.43
N SER A 143 -8.45 -1.87 5.91
CA SER A 143 -7.63 -0.77 5.47
C SER A 143 -8.23 0.00 4.29
N GLU A 144 -8.80 -0.72 3.32
CA GLU A 144 -9.52 -0.11 2.19
C GLU A 144 -10.84 0.53 2.66
N ALA A 145 -11.58 -0.15 3.55
CA ALA A 145 -12.80 0.42 4.13
C ALA A 145 -12.50 1.71 4.90
N LEU A 146 -11.38 1.76 5.65
CA LEU A 146 -10.91 2.98 6.31
C LEU A 146 -10.59 4.10 5.32
N PHE A 147 -9.96 3.79 4.19
CA PHE A 147 -9.66 4.79 3.17
C PHE A 147 -10.92 5.46 2.62
N PHE A 148 -11.90 4.66 2.19
CA PHE A 148 -13.15 5.21 1.64
C PHE A 148 -14.03 5.89 2.69
N LEU A 149 -13.93 5.49 3.96
CA LEU A 149 -14.51 6.26 5.06
C LEU A 149 -13.81 7.61 5.25
N ALA A 150 -12.49 7.66 5.18
CA ALA A 150 -11.75 8.92 5.29
C ALA A 150 -12.14 9.89 4.16
N LEU A 151 -12.24 9.41 2.91
CA LEU A 151 -12.75 10.19 1.78
C LEU A 151 -14.18 10.69 2.04
N THR A 152 -15.06 9.83 2.57
CA THR A 152 -16.42 10.21 2.94
C THR A 152 -16.46 11.33 3.98
N PHE A 153 -15.55 11.31 4.95
CA PHE A 153 -15.49 12.30 6.04
C PHE A 153 -14.59 13.50 5.76
N GLY A 154 -14.21 13.75 4.51
CA GLY A 154 -13.58 15.01 4.10
C GLY A 154 -12.07 14.95 3.88
N LEU A 155 -11.49 13.75 3.73
CA LEU A 155 -10.21 13.62 3.03
C LEU A 155 -10.47 14.00 1.56
N LYS A 156 -10.20 15.26 1.20
CA LYS A 156 -10.38 15.85 -0.13
C LYS A 156 -9.14 16.61 -0.51
#